data_AF-D7MJ81-F1
#
_entry.id   AF-D7MJ81-F1
#
_cell.length_a   1.000
_cell.length_b   1.000
_cell.length_c   1.000
_cell.angle_alpha   90.00
_cell.angle_beta   90.00
_cell.angle_gamma   90.00
#
_symmetry.space_group_name_H-M   'P 1'
#
loop_
_entity.id
_entity.type
_entity.pdbx_description
1 polymer ?
#
loop_
_entity_poly.entity_id
_entity_poly.type
_entity_poly.pdbx_seq_one_letter_code
_entity_poly.pdbx_strand_id
1 'polypeptide(L)'
;MDNLVDDAAIEIYRRVAETSFTMLAPLLLVAKKQSKLALSDAVLSSLSLHEFFNNPELANEGFAFRSFFLKCVAAKNPVANYLESLRIVAQHGDVSHAIAMLYSAVPESDYISFARGMFLIVA
;
A
#
# COMPACT_ATOMS: atom_id res chain seq x y z
N MET A 1 -18.72 23.12 -1.37
CA MET A 1 -19.54 22.11 -2.09
C MET A 1 -18.63 21.09 -2.77
N ASP A 2 -17.55 21.53 -3.44
CA ASP A 2 -16.58 20.64 -4.10
C ASP A 2 -15.93 19.59 -3.19
N ASN A 3 -15.62 19.91 -1.93
CA ASN A 3 -15.04 18.93 -1.00
C ASN A 3 -15.98 17.75 -0.71
N LEU A 4 -17.30 17.97 -0.64
CA LEU A 4 -18.26 16.91 -0.36
C LEU A 4 -18.34 15.90 -1.52
N VAL A 5 -18.21 16.38 -2.76
CA VAL A 5 -18.22 15.53 -3.95
C VAL A 5 -16.92 14.74 -4.05
N ASP A 6 -15.79 15.36 -3.71
CA ASP A 6 -14.48 14.69 -3.70
C ASP A 6 -14.39 13.63 -2.59
N ASP A 7 -14.93 13.92 -1.40
CA ASP A 7 -15.03 12.95 -0.30
C ASP A 7 -15.92 11.76 -0.68
N ALA A 8 -17.05 12.02 -1.33
CA ALA A 8 -17.94 10.96 -1.83
C ALA A 8 -17.24 10.11 -2.91
N ALA A 9 -16.48 10.72 -3.81
CA ALA A 9 -15.72 10.00 -4.83
C ALA A 9 -14.64 9.11 -4.21
N ILE A 10 -13.88 9.62 -3.24
CA ILE A 10 -12.88 8.85 -2.48
C ILE A 10 -13.53 7.63 -1.82
N GLU A 11 -14.68 7.81 -1.18
CA GLU A 11 -15.40 6.72 -0.52
C GLU A 11 -15.91 5.67 -1.54
N ILE A 12 -16.43 6.12 -2.69
CA ILE A 12 -16.79 5.21 -3.78
C ILE A 12 -15.57 4.41 -4.24
N TYR A 13 -14.41 5.05 -4.41
CA TYR A 13 -13.20 4.39 -4.89
C TYR A 13 -12.65 3.36 -3.91
N ARG A 14 -12.72 3.64 -2.60
CA ARG A 14 -12.40 2.64 -1.57
C ARG A 14 -13.26 1.40 -1.71
N ARG A 15 -14.58 1.56 -1.90
CA ARG A 15 -15.52 0.43 -2.05
C ARG A 15 -15.32 -0.33 -3.35
N VAL A 16 -15.09 0.38 -4.46
CA VAL A 16 -14.84 -0.25 -5.77
C VAL A 16 -13.59 -1.13 -5.74
N ALA A 17 -12.57 -0.71 -4.99
CA ALA A 17 -11.30 -1.42 -4.90
C ALA A 17 -11.10 -2.18 -3.59
N GLU A 18 -12.18 -2.43 -2.85
CA GLU A 18 -12.15 -3.13 -1.56
C GLU A 18 -11.54 -4.53 -1.70
N THR A 19 -11.83 -5.23 -2.79
CA THR A 19 -11.37 -6.60 -3.01
C THR A 19 -10.06 -6.67 -3.78
N SER A 20 -9.77 -5.68 -4.64
CA SER A 20 -8.61 -5.69 -5.53
C SER A 20 -8.22 -4.30 -6.01
N PHE A 21 -6.92 -4.00 -5.97
CA PHE A 21 -6.39 -2.74 -6.51
C PHE A 21 -6.58 -2.61 -8.03
N THR A 22 -6.74 -3.71 -8.76
CA THR A 22 -6.91 -3.66 -10.23
C THR A 22 -8.22 -2.98 -10.61
N MET A 23 -9.20 -2.96 -9.70
CA MET A 23 -10.48 -2.28 -9.89
C MET A 23 -10.33 -0.75 -9.97
N LEU A 24 -9.20 -0.18 -9.56
CA LEU A 24 -8.90 1.24 -9.79
C LEU A 24 -8.48 1.55 -11.22
N ALA A 25 -8.03 0.57 -12.01
CA ALA A 25 -7.46 0.81 -13.33
C ALA A 25 -8.39 1.62 -14.27
N PRO A 26 -9.71 1.33 -14.36
CA PRO A 26 -10.62 2.13 -15.15
C PRO A 26 -10.71 3.59 -14.66
N LEU A 27 -10.66 3.82 -13.35
CA LEU A 27 -10.77 5.14 -12.74
C LEU A 27 -9.56 6.03 -13.03
N LEU A 28 -8.40 5.42 -13.27
CA LEU A 28 -7.18 6.13 -13.68
C LEU A 28 -7.27 6.68 -15.10
N LEU A 29 -8.18 6.16 -15.93
CA LEU A 29 -8.32 6.52 -17.35
C LEU A 29 -9.40 7.60 -17.62
N VAL A 30 -10.28 7.89 -16.67
CA VAL A 30 -11.46 8.75 -16.91
C VAL A 30 -11.09 10.22 -17.06
N ALA A 31 -10.50 10.82 -16.01
CA ALA A 31 -10.15 12.24 -15.98
C ALA A 31 -9.05 12.50 -14.96
N LYS A 32 -8.21 13.53 -15.21
CA LYS A 32 -7.07 13.87 -14.34
C LYS A 32 -7.47 14.12 -12.88
N LYS A 33 -8.63 14.76 -12.64
CA LYS A 33 -9.16 14.96 -11.28
C LYS A 33 -9.49 13.62 -10.61
N GLN A 34 -10.21 12.74 -11.30
CA GLN A 34 -10.64 11.45 -10.76
C GLN A 34 -9.46 10.50 -10.53
N SER A 35 -8.49 10.49 -11.44
CA SER A 35 -7.23 9.76 -11.26
C SER A 35 -6.48 10.21 -10.00
N LYS A 36 -6.46 11.51 -9.70
CA LYS A 36 -5.86 12.02 -8.44
C LYS A 36 -6.62 11.56 -7.20
N LEU A 37 -7.95 11.58 -7.24
CA LEU A 37 -8.78 11.12 -6.12
C LEU A 37 -8.63 9.61 -5.90
N ALA A 38 -8.58 8.81 -6.97
CA ALA A 38 -8.35 7.36 -6.93
C ALA A 38 -6.96 6.98 -6.39
N LEU A 39 -5.97 7.87 -6.53
CA LEU A 39 -4.62 7.72 -5.99
C LEU A 39 -4.37 8.56 -4.74
N SER A 40 -5.41 9.00 -4.05
CA SER A 40 -5.28 9.71 -2.77
C SER A 40 -4.82 8.77 -1.67
N ASP A 41 -4.11 9.30 -0.66
CA ASP A 41 -3.68 8.53 0.52
C ASP A 41 -4.87 7.85 1.21
N ALA A 42 -6.02 8.51 1.18
CA ALA A 42 -7.29 7.99 1.68
C ALA A 42 -7.68 6.66 1.01
N VAL A 43 -7.57 6.54 -0.31
CA VAL A 43 -7.86 5.30 -1.05
C VAL A 43 -6.72 4.30 -0.90
N LEU A 44 -5.48 4.76 -1.08
CA LEU A 44 -4.30 3.90 -1.10
C LEU A 44 -4.04 3.21 0.25
N SER A 45 -4.32 3.89 1.37
CA SER A 45 -4.10 3.35 2.72
C SER A 45 -5.03 2.18 3.07
N SER A 46 -6.22 2.10 2.48
CA SER A 46 -7.22 1.03 2.71
C SER A 46 -7.32 0.02 1.57
N LEU A 47 -6.49 0.17 0.54
CA LEU A 47 -6.58 -0.63 -0.68
C LEU A 47 -6.19 -2.09 -0.42
N SER A 48 -6.96 -3.03 -0.97
CA SER A 48 -6.58 -4.45 -0.98
C SER A 48 -5.37 -4.67 -1.90
N LEU A 49 -4.35 -5.32 -1.35
CA LEU A 49 -3.12 -5.71 -2.05
C LEU A 49 -2.93 -7.23 -2.01
N HIS A 50 -4.01 -8.00 -1.94
CA HIS A 50 -3.96 -9.45 -1.80
C HIS A 50 -3.17 -10.13 -2.93
N GLU A 51 -3.22 -9.59 -4.14
CA GLU A 51 -2.52 -10.12 -5.30
C GLU A 51 -0.99 -10.09 -5.15
N PHE A 52 -0.45 -9.17 -4.34
CA PHE A 52 0.99 -9.10 -4.06
C PHE A 52 1.46 -10.23 -3.13
N PHE A 53 0.57 -10.90 -2.41
CA PHE A 53 0.95 -12.13 -1.70
C PHE A 53 1.16 -13.30 -2.66
N ASN A 54 0.32 -13.37 -3.70
CA ASN A 54 0.41 -14.42 -4.72
C ASN A 54 1.54 -14.15 -5.74
N ASN A 55 1.88 -12.89 -5.94
CA ASN A 55 2.88 -12.43 -6.91
C ASN A 55 3.81 -11.37 -6.26
N PRO A 56 4.65 -11.76 -5.28
CA PRO A 56 5.49 -10.83 -4.53
C PRO A 56 6.49 -10.07 -5.41
N GLU A 57 6.86 -10.62 -6.56
CA GLU A 57 7.75 -9.98 -7.53
C GLU A 57 7.20 -8.67 -8.09
N LEU A 58 5.87 -8.45 -8.06
CA LEU A 58 5.26 -7.20 -8.49
C LEU A 58 5.74 -5.99 -7.65
N ALA A 59 6.18 -6.23 -6.42
CA ALA A 59 6.73 -5.21 -5.53
C ALA A 59 8.24 -4.98 -5.74
N ASN A 60 8.92 -5.77 -6.57
CA ASN A 60 10.36 -5.66 -6.78
C ASN A 60 10.73 -4.50 -7.70
N GLU A 61 11.97 -4.05 -7.57
CA GLU A 61 12.54 -3.05 -8.46
C GLU A 61 12.55 -3.56 -9.91
N GLY A 62 12.27 -2.67 -10.86
CA GLY A 62 12.17 -3.01 -12.28
C GLY A 62 10.80 -3.54 -12.74
N PHE A 63 9.90 -3.92 -11.82
CA PHE A 63 8.54 -4.36 -12.19
C PHE A 63 7.58 -3.19 -12.42
N ALA A 64 6.64 -3.36 -13.34
CA ALA A 64 5.71 -2.31 -13.75
C ALA A 64 4.87 -1.74 -12.59
N PHE A 65 4.52 -2.59 -11.62
CA PHE A 65 3.68 -2.20 -10.48
C PHE A 65 4.47 -1.58 -9.32
N ARG A 66 5.80 -1.55 -9.35
CA ARG A 66 6.63 -1.00 -8.28
C ARG A 66 6.26 0.43 -7.92
N SER A 67 6.09 1.27 -8.93
CA SER A 67 5.79 2.70 -8.75
C SER A 67 4.44 2.91 -8.05
N PHE A 68 3.45 2.08 -8.38
CA PHE A 68 2.14 2.07 -7.74
C PHE A 68 2.23 1.55 -6.30
N PHE A 69 2.92 0.42 -6.10
CA PHE A 69 3.13 -0.18 -4.79
C PHE A 69 3.80 0.79 -3.81
N LEU A 70 4.81 1.55 -4.25
CA LEU A 70 5.46 2.58 -3.45
C LEU A 70 4.53 3.72 -3.03
N LYS A 71 3.49 4.04 -3.82
CA LYS A 71 2.46 5.00 -3.39
C LYS A 71 1.64 4.43 -2.24
N CYS A 72 1.32 3.14 -2.27
CA CYS A 72 0.64 2.47 -1.15
C CYS A 72 1.52 2.47 0.12
N VAL A 73 2.83 2.23 -0.01
CA VAL A 73 3.79 2.34 1.10
C VAL A 73 3.78 3.75 1.69
N ALA A 74 3.90 4.78 0.83
CA ALA A 74 3.89 6.18 1.24
C ALA A 74 2.59 6.58 1.93
N ALA A 75 1.45 6.09 1.44
CA ALA A 75 0.13 6.25 2.04
C ALA A 75 -0.09 5.44 3.33
N LYS A 76 0.95 4.78 3.86
CA LYS A 76 0.88 3.99 5.10
C LYS A 76 -0.09 2.81 5.04
N ASN A 77 -0.32 2.25 3.85
CA ASN A 77 -1.07 1.00 3.71
C ASN A 77 -0.36 -0.11 4.52
N PRO A 78 -1.04 -0.78 5.46
CA PRO A 78 -0.38 -1.74 6.34
C PRO A 78 0.18 -2.96 5.61
N VAL A 79 -0.52 -3.45 4.60
CA VAL A 79 -0.07 -4.59 3.77
C VAL A 79 1.13 -4.18 2.92
N ALA A 80 1.10 -2.99 2.31
CA ALA A 80 2.23 -2.50 1.53
C ALA A 80 3.49 -2.34 2.41
N ASN A 81 3.34 -1.76 3.60
CA ASN A 81 4.45 -1.60 4.53
C ASN A 81 4.97 -2.94 5.04
N TYR A 82 4.09 -3.90 5.31
CA TYR A 82 4.48 -5.26 5.63
C TYR A 82 5.32 -5.90 4.51
N LEU A 83 4.81 -5.92 3.29
CA LEU A 83 5.49 -6.53 2.14
C LEU A 83 6.81 -5.84 1.79
N GLU A 84 6.87 -4.51 1.82
CA GLU A 84 8.11 -3.78 1.55
C GLU A 84 9.15 -4.01 2.64
N SER A 85 8.74 -4.12 3.91
CA SER A 85 9.66 -4.43 5.01
C SER A 85 10.29 -5.82 4.83
N LEU A 86 9.51 -6.82 4.41
CA LEU A 86 10.03 -8.15 4.07
C LEU A 86 10.98 -8.09 2.88
N ARG A 87 10.64 -7.33 1.83
CA ARG A 87 11.50 -7.17 0.65
C ARG A 87 12.85 -6.56 1.03
N ILE A 88 12.87 -5.51 1.86
CA ILE A 88 14.10 -4.86 2.33
C ILE A 88 15.00 -5.89 3.03
N VAL A 89 14.45 -6.66 3.98
CA VAL A 89 15.21 -7.69 4.69
C VAL A 89 15.70 -8.79 3.74
N ALA A 90 14.81 -9.31 2.89
CA ALA A 90 15.14 -10.43 2.01
C ALA A 90 16.19 -10.08 0.95
N GLN A 91 16.19 -8.85 0.43
CA GLN A 91 17.07 -8.44 -0.67
C GLN A 91 18.34 -7.73 -0.21
N HIS A 92 18.29 -7.03 0.93
CA HIS A 92 19.39 -6.17 1.39
C HIS A 92 19.94 -6.58 2.76
N GLY A 93 19.25 -7.46 3.51
CA GLY A 93 19.62 -7.81 4.88
C GLY A 93 19.44 -6.67 5.89
N ASP A 94 18.80 -5.56 5.50
CA ASP A 94 18.69 -4.35 6.32
C ASP A 94 17.48 -4.41 7.27
N VAL A 95 17.64 -5.21 8.34
CA VAL A 95 16.61 -5.40 9.37
C VAL A 95 16.31 -4.10 10.12
N SER A 96 17.33 -3.27 10.38
CA SER A 96 17.14 -2.00 11.09
C SER A 96 16.26 -1.03 10.33
N HIS A 97 16.45 -0.89 9.01
CA HIS A 97 15.59 -0.07 8.17
C HIS A 97 14.16 -0.62 8.11
N ALA A 98 14.02 -1.94 7.93
CA ALA A 98 12.69 -2.57 7.91
C ALA A 98 11.92 -2.33 9.22
N ILE A 99 12.59 -2.43 10.37
CA ILE A 99 12.01 -2.12 11.68
C ILE A 99 11.62 -0.64 11.76
N ALA A 100 12.51 0.29 11.41
CA ALA A 100 12.22 1.73 11.46
C ALA A 100 11.01 2.11 10.58
N MET A 101 10.93 1.52 9.38
CA MET A 101 9.79 1.68 8.48
C MET A 101 8.49 1.21 9.13
N LEU A 102 8.48 0.02 9.74
CA LEU A 102 7.32 -0.51 10.43
C LEU A 102 6.91 0.36 11.62
N TYR A 103 7.84 0.90 12.41
CA TYR A 103 7.53 1.82 13.51
C TYR A 103 6.90 3.13 13.04
N SER A 104 7.18 3.56 11.81
CA SER A 104 6.57 4.73 11.17
C SER A 104 5.20 4.46 10.53
N ALA A 105 4.71 3.23 10.58
CA ALA A 105 3.43 2.80 10.00
C ALA A 105 2.30 2.75 11.05
N VAL A 106 1.07 2.49 10.60
CA VAL A 106 -0.12 2.41 11.47
C VAL A 106 0.05 1.31 12.52
N PRO A 107 0.06 1.63 13.84
CA PRO A 107 0.41 0.68 14.87
C PRO A 107 -0.65 -0.42 15.12
N GLU A 108 -1.91 -0.17 14.79
CA GLU A 108 -3.03 -1.08 15.08
C GLU A 108 -3.22 -2.21 14.05
N SER A 109 -2.31 -2.36 13.09
CA SER A 109 -2.41 -3.43 12.09
C SER A 109 -1.71 -4.72 12.55
N ASP A 110 -2.43 -5.84 12.43
CA ASP A 110 -1.90 -7.18 12.67
C ASP A 110 -0.65 -7.47 11.80
N TYR A 111 -0.66 -7.05 10.53
CA TYR A 111 0.49 -7.22 9.64
C TYR A 111 1.74 -6.51 10.17
N ILE A 112 1.57 -5.27 10.64
CA ILE A 112 2.67 -4.46 11.17
C ILE A 112 3.19 -5.06 12.47
N SER A 113 2.29 -5.43 13.38
CA SER A 113 2.63 -6.06 14.65
C SER A 113 3.36 -7.39 14.44
N PHE A 114 2.87 -8.21 13.51
CA PHE A 114 3.48 -9.49 13.16
C PHE A 114 4.88 -9.32 12.59
N ALA A 115 5.09 -8.45 11.58
CA ALA A 115 6.42 -8.23 11.01
C ALA A 115 7.41 -7.62 12.02
N ARG A 116 6.98 -6.69 12.87
CA ARG A 116 7.82 -6.15 13.95
C ARG A 116 8.27 -7.28 14.88
N GLY A 117 7.34 -8.12 15.32
CA GLY A 117 7.65 -9.27 16.17
C GLY A 117 8.64 -10.23 15.49
N MET A 118 8.41 -10.58 14.23
CA MET A 118 9.32 -11.44 13.46
C MET A 118 10.73 -10.85 13.40
N PHE A 119 10.86 -9.56 13.04
CA PHE A 119 12.17 -8.93 12.90
C PHE A 119 12.89 -8.76 14.23
N LEU A 120 12.18 -8.48 15.32
CA LEU A 120 12.78 -8.38 16.66
C LEU A 120 13.28 -9.73 17.20
N ILE A 121 12.74 -10.86 16.73
CA ILE A 121 13.22 -12.20 17.12
C ILE A 121 14.52 -12.57 16.40
N VAL A 122 14.73 -12.07 15.18
CA VAL A 122 15.88 -12.43 14.33
C VAL A 122 16.97 -11.37 14.27
N ALA A 123 16.74 -10.19 14.86
CA ALA A 123 17.67 -9.07 14.91
C ALA A 123 18.79 -9.24 15.96
#